data_AF-A0A3D0Y1J4-F1
#
_entry.id   AF-A0A3D0Y1J4-F1
#
_cell.length_a   1.000
_cell.length_b   1.000
_cell.length_c   1.000
_cell.angle_alpha   90.00
_cell.angle_beta   90.00
_cell.angle_gamma   90.00
#
_symmetry.space_group_name_H-M   'P 1'
#
loop_
_entity.id
_entity.type
_entity.pdbx_description
1 polymer ?
#
loop_
_entity_poly.entity_id
_entity_poly.type
_entity_poly.pdbx_seq_one_letter_code
_entity_poly.pdbx_strand_id
1 'polypeptide(L)'
;MPKYIEKLTPSQEKQMSIYRDMWIEKGLQTGVTDWETFDKFMPVCYEKAGIAYPKNVVRVSSPLVGGLASAIAEAILRKKRGAVRDAVGDAVRGAVDGAV
;
A
#
# COMPACT_ATOMS: atom_id res chain seq x y z
N MET A 1 13.86 19.84 27.55
CA MET A 1 14.77 19.16 26.60
C MET A 1 15.68 20.19 25.98
N PRO A 2 16.96 19.89 25.69
CA PRO A 2 17.84 20.83 25.01
C PRO A 2 17.26 21.18 23.64
N LYS A 3 17.40 22.46 23.24
CA LYS A 3 16.81 23.00 22.00
C LYS A 3 17.50 22.46 20.75
N TYR A 4 18.78 22.08 20.86
CA TYR A 4 19.56 21.40 19.82
C TYR A 4 20.70 20.60 20.47
N ILE A 5 21.23 19.62 19.74
CA ILE A 5 22.37 18.77 20.13
C ILE A 5 23.45 18.95 19.07
N GLU A 6 24.63 19.44 19.44
CA GLU A 6 25.77 19.62 18.51
C GLU A 6 26.68 18.38 18.43
N LYS A 7 26.69 17.56 19.49
CA LYS A 7 27.49 16.34 19.59
C LYS A 7 26.69 15.26 20.30
N LEU A 8 26.87 14.02 19.85
CA LEU A 8 26.33 12.87 20.54
C LEU A 8 27.08 12.68 21.86
N THR A 9 26.36 12.27 22.89
CA THR A 9 26.99 11.79 24.13
C THR A 9 27.68 10.44 23.86
N PRO A 10 28.71 10.06 24.63
CA PRO A 10 29.36 8.76 24.47
C PRO A 10 28.39 7.56 24.58
N SER A 11 27.29 7.73 25.34
CA SER A 11 26.22 6.74 25.42
C SER A 11 25.45 6.63 24.10
N GLN A 12 25.08 7.76 23.50
CA GLN A 12 24.38 7.78 22.21
C GLN A 12 25.27 7.25 21.07
N GLU A 13 26.56 7.58 21.05
CA GLU A 13 27.50 7.05 20.06
C GLU A 13 27.60 5.53 20.12
N LYS A 14 27.66 4.94 21.33
CA LYS A 14 27.65 3.48 21.51
C LYS A 14 26.35 2.85 21.01
N GLN A 15 25.22 3.54 21.16
CA GLN A 15 23.93 3.04 20.67
C GLN A 15 23.85 3.03 19.15
N MET A 16 24.59 3.88 18.43
CA MET A 16 24.54 3.95 16.96
C MET A 16 24.81 2.59 16.29
N SER A 17 25.85 1.87 16.73
CA SER A 17 26.18 0.56 16.16
C SER A 17 25.08 -0.47 16.43
N ILE A 18 24.50 -0.46 17.63
CA ILE A 18 23.43 -1.38 18.03
C ILE A 18 22.17 -1.13 17.19
N TYR A 19 21.76 0.13 17.05
CA TYR A 19 20.62 0.50 16.22
C TYR A 19 20.88 0.21 14.74
N ARG A 20 22.07 0.49 14.23
CA ARG A 20 22.46 0.14 12.86
C ARG A 20 22.25 -1.34 12.60
N ASP A 21 22.81 -2.20 13.44
CA ASP A 21 22.76 -3.65 13.25
C ASP A 21 21.32 -4.15 13.35
N MET A 22 20.55 -3.66 14.32
CA MET A 22 19.12 -3.98 14.43
C MET A 22 18.31 -3.55 13.20
N TRP A 23 18.57 -2.37 12.64
CA TRP A 23 17.85 -1.89 11.44
C TRP A 23 18.28 -2.61 10.17
N ILE A 24 19.55 -3.02 10.06
CA ILE A 24 20.00 -3.88 8.96
C ILE A 24 19.31 -5.24 9.05
N GLU A 25 19.28 -5.82 10.24
CA GLU A 25 18.67 -7.13 10.48
C GLU A 25 17.17 -7.12 10.20
N LYS A 26 16.44 -6.12 10.72
CA LYS A 26 14.98 -6.07 10.61
C LYS A 26 14.47 -5.31 9.39
N GLY A 27 15.07 -4.15 9.09
CA GLY A 27 14.58 -3.22 8.08
C GLY A 27 15.01 -3.58 6.66
N LEU A 28 16.14 -4.28 6.50
CA LEU A 28 16.63 -4.79 5.20
C LEU A 28 16.48 -6.31 5.08
N GLN A 29 15.66 -6.91 5.96
CA GLN A 29 15.36 -8.34 5.88
C GLN A 29 14.68 -8.65 4.55
N THR A 30 15.34 -9.45 3.72
CA THR A 30 14.72 -10.04 2.52
C THR A 30 14.24 -11.44 2.88
N GLY A 31 13.03 -11.80 2.48
CA GLY A 31 12.45 -13.11 2.82
C GLY A 31 10.94 -13.13 2.75
N VAL A 32 10.36 -14.21 3.28
CA VAL A 32 8.91 -14.36 3.38
C VAL A 32 8.37 -13.37 4.41
N THR A 33 7.36 -12.61 4.02
CA THR A 33 6.68 -11.67 4.92
C THR A 33 5.99 -12.41 6.06
N ASP A 34 6.19 -11.94 7.29
CA ASP A 34 5.39 -12.35 8.44
C ASP A 34 4.00 -11.71 8.37
N TRP A 35 3.07 -12.48 7.81
CA TRP A 35 1.69 -12.03 7.62
C TRP A 35 0.89 -11.96 8.92
N GLU A 36 1.24 -12.75 9.95
CA GLU A 36 0.52 -12.75 11.23
C GLU A 36 0.77 -11.44 11.97
N THR A 37 2.03 -11.01 12.03
CA THR A 37 2.41 -9.72 12.60
C THR A 37 1.82 -8.57 11.78
N PHE A 38 1.83 -8.67 10.45
CA PHE A 38 1.24 -7.67 9.58
C PHE A 38 -0.26 -7.46 9.87
N ASP A 39 -1.05 -8.54 9.88
CA ASP A 39 -2.51 -8.46 10.05
C ASP A 39 -2.88 -7.87 11.41
N LYS A 40 -2.08 -8.13 12.44
CA LYS A 40 -2.29 -7.61 13.80
C LYS A 40 -1.98 -6.12 13.92
N PHE A 41 -0.87 -5.65 13.36
CA PHE A 41 -0.38 -4.29 13.62
C PHE A 41 -0.71 -3.27 12.53
N MET A 42 -0.92 -3.70 11.27
CA MET A 42 -1.24 -2.76 10.21
C MET A 42 -2.54 -1.97 10.45
N PRO A 43 -3.62 -2.55 10.98
CA PRO A 43 -4.83 -1.79 11.34
C PRO A 43 -4.55 -0.69 12.38
N VAL A 44 -3.71 -0.99 13.38
CA VAL A 44 -3.31 -0.03 14.42
C VAL A 44 -2.55 1.14 13.80
N CYS A 45 -1.66 0.89 12.84
CA CYS A 45 -0.95 1.96 12.13
C CYS A 45 -1.91 2.91 11.40
N TYR A 46 -2.94 2.37 10.73
CA TYR A 46 -3.96 3.17 10.05
C TYR A 46 -4.83 3.96 11.03
N GLU A 47 -5.23 3.34 12.15
CA GLU A 47 -5.95 4.01 13.23
C GLU A 47 -5.17 5.20 13.78
N LYS A 48 -3.87 5.02 14.07
CA LYS A 48 -2.99 6.10 14.56
C LYS A 48 -2.78 7.21 13.53
N ALA A 49 -2.83 6.87 12.25
CA ALA A 49 -2.75 7.85 11.16
C ALA A 49 -4.11 8.53 10.88
N GLY A 50 -5.20 8.14 11.55
CA GLY A 50 -6.53 8.72 11.34
C GLY A 50 -7.13 8.41 9.97
N ILE A 51 -6.67 7.34 9.32
CA ILE A 51 -7.14 6.92 7.99
C ILE A 51 -7.84 5.57 8.07
N ALA A 52 -8.88 5.39 7.25
CA ALA A 52 -9.63 4.14 7.20
C ALA A 52 -8.75 3.00 6.67
N TYR A 53 -8.75 1.87 7.37
CA TYR A 53 -8.08 0.67 6.90
C TYR A 53 -8.76 0.14 5.62
N PRO A 54 -8.00 -0.27 4.59
CA PRO A 54 -8.58 -0.77 3.35
C PRO A 54 -9.39 -2.05 3.58
N LYS A 55 -10.51 -2.18 2.84
CA LYS A 55 -11.36 -3.38 2.89
C LYS A 55 -10.66 -4.63 2.34
N ASN A 56 -9.81 -4.45 1.34
CA ASN A 56 -9.11 -5.53 0.65
C ASN A 56 -7.61 -5.33 0.77
N VAL A 57 -6.91 -6.35 1.25
CA VAL A 57 -5.45 -6.41 1.27
C VAL A 57 -4.99 -7.46 0.27
N VAL A 58 -4.25 -7.04 -0.75
CA VAL A 58 -3.74 -7.94 -1.79
C VAL A 58 -2.33 -8.38 -1.41
N ARG A 59 -2.17 -9.67 -1.11
CA ARG A 59 -0.87 -10.29 -0.84
C ARG A 59 -0.25 -10.75 -2.16
N VAL A 60 1.02 -10.42 -2.36
CA VAL A 60 1.77 -10.77 -3.58
C VAL A 60 3.03 -11.53 -3.21
N SER A 61 3.51 -12.37 -4.12
CA SER A 61 4.68 -13.23 -3.89
C SER A 61 6.01 -12.47 -3.89
N SER A 62 6.06 -11.28 -4.50
CA SER A 62 7.24 -10.42 -4.47
C SER A 62 6.88 -8.95 -4.69
N PRO A 63 7.77 -8.01 -4.32
CA PRO A 63 7.58 -6.59 -4.60
C PRO A 63 7.41 -6.29 -6.10
N LEU A 64 8.11 -7.03 -6.97
CA LEU A 64 7.99 -6.89 -8.42
C LEU A 64 6.56 -7.23 -8.90
N VAL A 65 5.99 -8.31 -8.36
CA VAL A 65 4.60 -8.68 -8.66
C VAL A 65 3.65 -7.60 -8.15
N GLY A 66 3.89 -7.02 -6.97
CA GLY A 66 3.11 -5.89 -6.45
C GLY A 66 3.11 -4.68 -7.38
N GLY A 67 4.27 -4.33 -7.92
CA GLY A 67 4.41 -3.22 -8.88
C GLY A 67 3.66 -3.46 -10.19
N LEU A 68 3.64 -4.68 -10.71
CA LEU A 68 2.93 -5.03 -11.93
C LEU A 68 1.42 -5.24 -11.70
N ALA A 69 1.03 -5.79 -10.55
CA ALA A 69 -0.36 -6.11 -10.23
C ALA A 69 -1.25 -4.86 -10.25
N SER A 70 -0.76 -3.73 -9.75
CA SER A 70 -1.51 -2.46 -9.75
C SER A 70 -1.78 -1.98 -11.18
N ALA A 71 -0.75 -1.94 -12.04
CA ALA A 71 -0.86 -1.50 -13.43
C ALA A 71 -1.78 -2.43 -14.26
N ILE A 72 -1.65 -3.75 -14.07
CA ILE A 72 -2.49 -4.73 -14.75
C ILE A 72 -3.95 -4.61 -14.28
N ALA A 73 -4.19 -4.46 -12.97
CA ALA A 73 -5.53 -4.29 -12.43
C ALA A 73 -6.20 -3.01 -12.98
N GLU A 74 -5.46 -1.89 -13.08
CA GLU A 74 -5.97 -0.67 -13.68
C GLU A 74 -6.38 -0.88 -15.16
N ALA A 75 -5.51 -1.52 -15.96
CA ALA A 75 -5.79 -1.79 -17.36
C ALA A 75 -7.06 -2.64 -17.55
N ILE A 76 -7.25 -3.67 -16.71
CA ILE A 76 -8.45 -4.51 -16.72
C ILE A 76 -9.69 -3.70 -16.34
N LEU A 77 -9.62 -2.91 -15.28
CA LEU A 77 -10.74 -2.10 -14.80
C LEU A 77 -11.15 -1.03 -15.81
N ARG A 78 -10.18 -0.38 -16.49
CA ARG A 78 -10.46 0.59 -17.57
C ARG A 78 -11.21 -0.06 -18.73
N LYS A 79 -10.78 -1.23 -19.19
CA LYS A 79 -11.48 -1.97 -20.26
C LYS A 79 -12.92 -2.31 -19.87
N LYS A 80 -13.14 -2.78 -18.64
CA LYS A 80 -14.49 -3.07 -18.13
C LYS A 80 -15.38 -1.83 -18.03
N ARG A 81 -14.84 -0.70 -17.56
CA ARG A 81 -15.58 0.57 -17.47
C ARG A 81 -15.97 1.11 -18.85
N GLY A 82 -15.09 0.97 -19.85
CA GLY A 82 -15.41 1.29 -21.25
C GLY A 82 -16.58 0.46 -21.76
N ALA A 83 -16.50 -0.87 -21.64
CA ALA A 83 -17.56 -1.77 -22.08
C ALA A 83 -18.93 -1.48 -21.43
N VAL A 84 -18.96 -1.15 -20.12
CA VAL A 84 -20.21 -0.75 -19.45
C VAL A 84 -20.74 0.58 -19.97
N ARG A 85 -19.87 1.57 -20.20
CA ARG A 85 -20.28 2.87 -20.75
C ARG A 85 -20.88 2.72 -22.15
N ASP A 86 -20.27 1.89 -22.98
CA ASP A 86 -20.73 1.64 -24.34
C ASP A 86 -22.08 0.91 -24.31
N ALA A 87 -22.21 -0.16 -23.51
CA ALA A 87 -23.47 -0.88 -23.35
C ALA A 87 -24.61 0.00 -22.81
N VAL A 88 -24.32 0.88 -21.84
CA VAL A 88 -25.30 1.85 -21.32
C VAL A 88 -25.65 2.89 -22.39
N GLY A 89 -24.66 3.38 -23.15
CA GLY A 89 -24.89 4.33 -24.23
C GLY A 89 -25.81 3.78 -25.33
N ASP A 90 -25.58 2.54 -25.74
CA ASP A 90 -26.38 1.85 -26.74
C ASP A 90 -27.81 1.57 -26.23
N ALA A 91 -27.95 1.12 -24.98
CA ALA A 91 -29.25 0.89 -24.36
C ALA A 91 -30.06 2.19 -24.22
N VAL A 92 -29.43 3.28 -23.79
CA VAL A 92 -30.10 4.59 -23.69
C VAL A 92 -30.48 5.12 -25.06
N ARG A 93 -29.60 5.03 -26.05
CA ARG A 93 -29.90 5.46 -27.42
C ARG A 93 -31.07 4.67 -28.01
N GLY A 94 -31.07 3.34 -27.88
CA GLY A 94 -32.18 2.51 -28.35
C GLY A 94 -33.50 2.80 -27.64
N ALA A 95 -33.46 3.11 -26.33
CA ALA A 95 -34.66 3.52 -25.58
C ALA A 95 -35.18 4.90 -25.99
N VAL A 96 -34.29 5.85 -26.29
CA VAL A 96 -34.67 7.20 -26.76
C VAL A 96 -35.22 7.12 -28.18
N ASP A 97 -34.51 6.46 -29.10
CA ASP A 97 -34.91 6.34 -30.52
C ASP A 97 -36.23 5.55 -30.69
N GLY A 98 -36.54 4.62 -29.80
CA GLY A 98 -37.83 3.91 -29.79
C GLY A 98 -38.99 4.68 -29.15
N ALA A 99 -38.72 5.80 -28.48
CA ALA A 99 -39.72 6.63 -27.81
C ALA A 99 -40.10 7.89 -28.61
N VAL A 100 -39.37 8.22 -29.67
CA VAL A 100 -39.66 9.31 -30.64
C VAL A 100 -40.39 8.76 -31.86
#